data_AF-A0A2D6MBD6-F1
#
_entry.id   AF-A0A2D6MBD6-F1
#
_cell.length_a   1.000
_cell.length_b   1.000
_cell.length_c   1.000
_cell.angle_alpha   90.00
_cell.angle_beta   90.00
_cell.angle_gamma   90.00
#
_symmetry.space_group_name_H-M   'P 1'
#
loop_
_entity.id
_entity.type
_entity.pdbx_description
1 polymer ?
#
loop_
_entity_poly.entity_id
_entity_poly.type
_entity_poly.pdbx_seq_one_letter_code
_entity_poly.pdbx_strand_id
1 'polypeptide(L)'
;MIRAVGNKRLELSDSEFEYYCSLKEQFGGSEFIGLFKTDKNGIITFINPPVNKNVPLGVIFFLLNVMMNQRIRVLDKKINKVLDLEIKVDNFFQVNNIVERIEKLEQK
;
A
#
# COMPACT_ATOMS: atom_id res chain seq x y z
N MET A 1 5.42 6.50 5.02
CA MET A 1 6.29 6.46 6.22
C MET A 1 5.56 5.73 7.35
N ILE A 2 6.26 4.95 8.18
CA ILE A 2 5.63 4.28 9.34
C ILE A 2 5.50 5.27 10.49
N ARG A 3 4.27 5.48 10.98
CA ARG A 3 3.94 6.41 12.07
C ARG A 3 3.10 5.70 13.13
N ALA A 4 3.08 6.23 14.36
CA ALA A 4 2.35 5.65 15.48
C ALA A 4 0.95 6.27 15.61
N VAL A 5 -0.09 5.42 15.58
CA VAL A 5 -1.50 5.81 15.72
C VAL A 5 -2.19 4.81 16.65
N GLY A 6 -2.82 5.28 17.74
CA GLY A 6 -3.61 4.42 18.63
C GLY A 6 -2.86 3.19 19.18
N ASN A 7 -1.58 3.34 19.52
CA ASN A 7 -0.64 2.29 19.93
C ASN A 7 -0.29 1.24 18.84
N LYS A 8 -0.58 1.53 17.58
CA LYS A 8 -0.24 0.69 16.42
C LYS A 8 0.71 1.43 15.47
N ARG A 9 1.52 0.65 14.76
CA ARG A 9 2.34 1.13 13.63
C ARG A 9 1.47 1.16 12.38
N LEU A 10 1.45 2.29 11.69
CA LEU A 10 0.61 2.54 10.53
C LEU A 10 1.43 3.21 9.42
N GLU A 11 1.38 2.67 8.20
CA GLU A 11 2.00 3.30 7.03
C GLU A 11 1.09 4.42 6.51
N LEU A 12 1.56 5.65 6.61
CA LEU A 12 0.85 6.85 6.15
C LEU A 12 1.70 7.64 5.15
N SER A 13 1.03 8.25 4.17
CA SER A 13 1.60 9.41 3.45
C SER A 13 1.68 10.63 4.37
N ASP A 14 2.38 11.67 3.94
CA ASP A 14 2.46 12.91 4.72
C ASP A 14 1.11 13.60 4.82
N SER A 15 0.34 13.64 3.72
CA SER A 15 -1.04 14.15 3.72
C SER A 15 -1.98 13.35 4.63
N GLU A 16 -1.89 12.02 4.64
CA GLU A 16 -2.66 11.16 5.55
C GLU A 16 -2.27 11.43 7.01
N PHE A 17 -0.98 11.71 7.27
CA PHE A 17 -0.52 12.04 8.62
C PHE A 17 -0.97 13.43 9.08
N GLU A 18 -0.92 14.43 8.21
CA GLU A 18 -1.45 15.77 8.49
C GLU A 18 -2.93 15.71 8.83
N TYR A 19 -3.71 14.95 8.07
CA TYR A 19 -5.13 14.75 8.35
C TYR A 19 -5.38 13.97 9.64
N TYR A 20 -4.52 12.99 9.98
CA TYR A 20 -4.56 12.36 11.30
C TYR A 20 -4.31 13.37 12.43
N CYS A 21 -3.34 14.27 12.27
CA CYS A 21 -3.04 15.29 13.28
C CYS A 21 -4.24 16.21 13.52
N SER A 22 -4.93 16.65 12.46
CA SER A 22 -6.13 17.48 12.62
C SER A 22 -7.28 16.74 13.31
N LEU A 23 -7.49 15.46 12.98
CA LEU A 23 -8.50 14.63 13.68
C LEU A 23 -8.13 14.37 15.14
N LYS A 24 -6.83 14.20 15.44
CA LYS A 24 -6.33 14.02 16.80
C LYS A 24 -6.55 15.28 17.64
N GLU A 25 -6.35 16.46 17.07
CA GLU A 25 -6.65 17.74 17.72
C GLU A 25 -8.15 17.93 17.94
N GLN A 26 -8.97 17.54 16.97
CA GLN A 26 -10.43 17.73 17.04
C GLN A 26 -11.13 16.75 18.00
N PHE A 27 -10.76 15.47 17.98
CA PHE A 27 -11.48 14.39 18.68
C PHE A 27 -10.68 13.72 19.79
N GLY A 28 -9.36 13.95 19.85
CA GLY A 28 -8.45 13.30 20.80
C GLY A 28 -7.82 12.02 20.25
N GLY A 29 -6.56 11.78 20.62
CA GLY A 29 -5.80 10.61 20.14
C GLY A 29 -6.28 9.27 20.69
N SER A 30 -6.99 9.27 21.82
CA SER A 30 -7.59 8.08 22.42
C SER A 30 -8.68 7.45 21.56
N GLU A 31 -9.28 8.22 20.65
CA GLU A 31 -10.31 7.72 19.75
C GLU A 31 -9.81 6.67 18.77
N PHE A 32 -8.51 6.63 18.48
CA PHE A 32 -7.92 5.68 17.54
C PHE A 32 -7.51 4.34 18.20
N ILE A 33 -7.53 4.26 19.53
CA ILE A 33 -7.03 3.09 20.27
C ILE A 33 -8.01 1.92 20.12
N GLY A 34 -7.51 0.77 19.67
CA GLY A 34 -8.31 -0.46 19.56
C GLY A 34 -9.27 -0.51 18.37
N LEU A 35 -9.31 0.53 17.53
CA LEU A 35 -10.21 0.58 16.37
C LEU A 35 -9.75 -0.25 15.18
N PHE A 36 -8.48 -0.63 15.11
CA PHE A 36 -7.94 -1.32 13.94
C PHE A 36 -6.78 -2.25 14.29
N LYS A 37 -6.52 -3.19 13.38
CA LYS A 37 -5.38 -4.10 13.41
C LYS A 37 -4.48 -3.81 12.22
N THR A 38 -3.17 -3.87 12.44
CA THR A 38 -2.17 -3.74 11.39
C THR A 38 -1.29 -4.98 11.32
N ASP A 39 -0.77 -5.24 10.12
CA ASP A 39 0.27 -6.24 9.92
C ASP A 39 1.67 -5.69 10.32
N LYS A 40 2.71 -6.50 10.11
CA LYS A 40 4.10 -6.12 10.39
C LYS A 40 4.61 -4.93 9.56
N ASN A 41 3.98 -4.64 8.43
CA ASN A 41 4.33 -3.55 7.53
C ASN A 41 3.54 -2.27 7.85
N GLY A 42 2.68 -2.29 8.87
CA GLY A 42 1.82 -1.17 9.22
C GLY A 42 0.63 -0.99 8.27
N ILE A 43 0.22 -2.03 7.55
CA ILE A 43 -0.97 -2.03 6.70
C ILE A 43 -2.18 -2.43 7.54
N ILE A 44 -3.28 -1.68 7.42
CA ILE A 44 -4.54 -2.01 8.09
C ILE A 44 -5.12 -3.29 7.49
N THR A 45 -5.27 -4.31 8.32
CA THR A 45 -5.89 -5.59 7.93
C THR A 45 -7.36 -5.63 8.29
N PHE A 46 -7.75 -4.93 9.36
CA PHE A 46 -9.11 -4.97 9.89
C PHE A 46 -9.42 -3.68 10.66
N ILE A 47 -10.64 -3.18 10.50
CA ILE A 47 -11.20 -2.08 11.30
C ILE A 47 -12.35 -2.66 12.11
N ASN A 48 -12.29 -2.46 13.43
CA ASN A 48 -13.26 -2.98 14.39
C ASN A 48 -13.77 -1.83 15.28
N PRO A 49 -14.89 -1.19 14.92
CA PRO A 49 -15.52 -0.23 15.81
C PRO A 49 -15.94 -0.92 17.13
N PRO A 50 -15.60 -0.38 18.31
CA PRO A 50 -16.03 -0.92 19.59
C PRO A 50 -17.55 -0.84 19.71
N VAL A 51 -18.18 -1.96 20.06
CA VAL A 51 -19.64 -2.06 20.23
C VAL A 51 -20.14 -1.17 21.39
N ASN A 52 -19.30 -0.95 22.39
CA ASN A 52 -19.66 -0.27 23.64
C ASN A 52 -19.24 1.20 23.69
N LYS A 53 -18.71 1.76 22.58
CA LYS A 53 -18.21 3.13 22.54
C LYS A 53 -18.61 3.81 21.23
N ASN A 54 -19.14 5.02 21.33
CA ASN A 54 -19.37 5.86 20.17
C ASN A 54 -18.02 6.31 19.60
N VAL A 55 -17.82 6.11 18.30
CA VAL A 55 -16.63 6.56 17.58
C VAL A 55 -17.00 7.71 16.66
N PRO A 56 -16.24 8.82 16.64
CA PRO A 56 -16.47 9.88 15.69
C PRO A 56 -16.41 9.35 14.25
N LEU A 57 -17.42 9.69 13.45
CA LEU A 57 -17.54 9.19 12.08
C LEU A 57 -16.31 9.57 11.22
N GLY A 58 -15.72 10.74 11.45
CA GLY A 58 -14.48 11.18 10.78
C GLY A 58 -13.29 10.26 11.04
N VAL A 59 -13.17 9.70 12.25
CA VAL A 59 -12.12 8.74 12.60
C VAL A 59 -12.30 7.43 11.83
N ILE A 60 -13.55 6.95 11.71
CA ILE A 60 -13.85 5.74 10.93
C ILE A 60 -13.55 5.95 9.45
N PHE A 61 -13.99 7.07 8.87
CA PHE A 61 -13.70 7.38 7.46
C PHE A 61 -12.21 7.53 7.19
N PHE A 62 -11.47 8.15 8.11
CA PHE A 62 -10.01 8.21 8.00
C PHE A 62 -9.39 6.82 7.91
N LEU A 63 -9.73 5.92 8.84
CA LEU A 63 -9.18 4.56 8.86
C LEU A 63 -9.54 3.78 7.60
N LEU A 64 -10.78 3.92 7.10
CA LEU A 64 -11.23 3.29 5.86
C LEU A 64 -10.45 3.81 4.65
N ASN A 65 -10.27 5.13 4.54
CA ASN A 65 -9.51 5.74 3.44
C ASN A 65 -8.05 5.30 3.47
N VAL A 66 -7.39 5.33 4.63
CA VAL A 66 -6.01 4.85 4.78
C VAL A 66 -5.91 3.39 4.36
N MET A 67 -6.82 2.53 4.83
CA MET A 67 -6.84 1.11 4.50
C MET A 67 -6.98 0.87 2.99
N MET A 68 -7.85 1.63 2.32
CA MET A 68 -8.04 1.54 0.87
C MET A 68 -6.83 2.06 0.09
N ASN A 69 -6.29 3.21 0.47
CA ASN A 69 -5.11 3.78 -0.16
C ASN A 69 -3.89 2.87 -0.02
N GLN A 70 -3.68 2.28 1.15
CA GLN A 70 -2.63 1.29 1.38
C GLN A 70 -2.78 0.09 0.42
N ARG A 71 -3.99 -0.44 0.25
CA ARG A 71 -4.26 -1.55 -0.67
C ARG A 71 -3.99 -1.17 -2.12
N ILE A 72 -4.38 0.02 -2.54
CA ILE A 72 -4.11 0.54 -3.89
C ILE A 72 -2.60 0.63 -4.11
N ARG A 73 -1.85 1.26 -3.18
CA ARG A 73 -0.38 1.34 -3.27
C ARG A 73 0.30 -0.03 -3.38
N VAL A 74 -0.21 -1.04 -2.67
CA VAL A 74 0.29 -2.42 -2.75
C VAL A 74 -0.04 -3.05 -4.11
N LEU A 75 -1.23 -2.81 -4.64
CA LEU A 75 -1.64 -3.29 -5.96
C LEU A 75 -0.81 -2.63 -7.06
N ASP A 76 -0.62 -1.32 -7.02
CA ASP A 76 0.20 -0.58 -7.99
C ASP A 76 1.62 -1.12 -8.05
N LYS A 77 2.24 -1.39 -6.88
CA LYS A 77 3.57 -2.02 -6.82
C LYS A 77 3.60 -3.40 -7.48
N LYS A 78 2.55 -4.20 -7.33
CA LYS A 78 2.45 -5.51 -7.97
C LYS A 78 2.26 -5.38 -9.48
N ILE A 79 1.42 -4.45 -9.92
CA ILE A 79 1.18 -4.18 -11.34
C ILE A 79 2.47 -3.73 -12.02
N ASN A 80 3.17 -2.75 -11.45
CA ASN A 80 4.45 -2.27 -12.00
C ASN A 80 5.48 -3.40 -12.11
N LYS A 81 5.55 -4.29 -11.11
CA LYS A 81 6.44 -5.46 -11.18
C LYS A 81 6.07 -6.42 -12.32
N VAL A 82 4.78 -6.59 -12.61
CA VAL A 82 4.34 -7.42 -13.74
C VAL A 82 4.72 -6.76 -15.06
N LEU A 83 4.47 -5.46 -15.22
CA LEU A 83 4.85 -4.70 -16.41
C LEU A 83 6.38 -4.75 -16.66
N ASP A 84 7.19 -4.60 -15.61
CA ASP A 84 8.64 -4.71 -15.71
C ASP A 84 9.10 -6.12 -16.16
N LEU A 85 8.35 -7.15 -15.78
CA LEU A 85 8.62 -8.53 -16.21
C LEU A 85 8.22 -8.75 -17.66
N GLU A 86 7.08 -8.22 -18.09
CA GLU A 86 6.64 -8.28 -19.49
C GLU A 86 7.69 -7.68 -20.43
N ILE A 87 8.19 -6.49 -20.10
CA ILE A 87 9.27 -5.83 -20.87
C ILE A 87 10.53 -6.71 -20.95
N LYS A 88 10.93 -7.34 -19.83
CA LYS A 88 12.12 -8.21 -19.81
C LYS A 88 11.93 -9.47 -20.64
N VAL A 89 10.73 -10.04 -20.62
CA VAL A 89 10.39 -11.23 -21.41
C VAL A 89 10.40 -10.89 -22.89
N ASP A 90 9.81 -9.76 -23.29
CA ASP A 90 9.83 -9.31 -24.68
C ASP A 90 11.25 -9.08 -25.19
N ASN A 91 12.10 -8.42 -24.38
CA ASN A 91 13.50 -8.21 -24.71
C ASN A 91 14.27 -9.54 -24.86
N PHE A 92 13.99 -10.52 -24.00
CA PHE A 92 14.62 -11.84 -24.08
C PHE A 92 14.27 -12.55 -25.40
N PHE A 93 13.00 -12.51 -25.82
CA PHE A 93 12.60 -13.08 -27.11
C PHE A 93 13.24 -12.37 -28.30
N GLN A 94 13.35 -11.04 -28.26
CA GLN A 94 14.04 -10.28 -29.32
C GLN A 94 15.51 -10.67 -29.44
N VAL A 95 16.23 -10.78 -28.32
CA VAL A 95 17.64 -11.20 -28.32
C VAL A 95 17.80 -12.61 -28.89
N ASN A 96 16.98 -13.56 -28.47
CA ASN A 96 17.05 -14.93 -29.00
C ASN A 96 16.80 -14.99 -30.51
N ASN A 97 15.82 -14.23 -31.01
CA ASN A 97 15.56 -14.14 -32.45
C ASN A 97 16.77 -13.55 -33.22
N ILE A 98 17.51 -12.61 -32.63
CA ILE A 98 18.73 -12.06 -33.24
C ILE A 98 19.85 -13.11 -33.23
N VAL A 99 20.05 -13.81 -32.11
CA VAL A 99 21.07 -14.86 -31.98
C VAL A 99 20.83 -15.97 -33.02
N GLU A 100 19.59 -16.46 -33.14
CA GLU A 100 19.24 -17.47 -34.16
C GLU A 100 19.53 -16.99 -35.59
N ARG A 101 19.38 -15.70 -35.87
CA ARG A 101 19.69 -15.12 -37.19
C ARG A 101 21.20 -15.04 -37.42
N ILE A 102 22.00 -14.72 -36.40
CA ILE A 102 23.46 -14.68 -36.49
C ILE A 102 24.02 -16.08 -36.71
N GLU A 103 23.56 -17.07 -35.95
CA GLU A 103 24.01 -18.48 -36.10
C GLU A 103 23.74 -19.01 -37.52
N LYS A 104 22.60 -18.64 -38.13
CA LYS A 104 22.28 -19.01 -39.52
C LYS A 104 23.16 -18.32 -40.56
N LEU A 105 23.78 -17.18 -40.24
CA LEU A 105 24.68 -16.46 -41.13
C LEU A 105 26.12 -16.98 -41.04
N GLU A 106 26.55 -17.47 -39.88
CA GLU A 106 27.89 -18.05 -39.69
C GLU A 106 28.05 -19.45 -40.27
N GLN A 107 26.95 -20.14 -40.57
CA GLN A 107 26.95 -21.47 -41.23
C GLN A 107 26.99 -21.41 -42.78
N LYS A 108 27.06 -20.21 -43.37
CA LYS A 108 27.22 -19.98 -44.81
C LYS A 108 28.61 -19.49 -45.16
#